data_AF-A0A740L1G8-F1
#
_entry.id   AF-A0A740L1G8-F1
#
_cell.length_a   1.000
_cell.length_b   1.000
_cell.length_c   1.000
_cell.angle_alpha   90.00
_cell.angle_beta   90.00
_cell.angle_gamma   90.00
#
_symmetry.space_group_name_H-M   'P 1'
#
loop_
_entity.id
_entity.type
_entity.pdbx_description
1 polymer ?
#
loop_
_entity_poly.entity_id
_entity_poly.type
_entity_poly.pdbx_seq_one_letter_code
_entity_poly.pdbx_strand_id
1 'polypeptide(L)'
;MYKEENKNIARKSVLKAAIEALTLCRKDSTLAPKDYIRKVKAFYRKDESDPRAFIVDELSEETIIRWEEFYDSVIQDRTARSIKVAYLSGPNPENDLTEMTDMGLLPENIWAFESDAKIYNEAVISALSSKFPFIKLIKANVGDFF
;
A
#
# COMPACT_ATOMS: atom_id res chain seq x y z
N MET A 1 -5.82 25.61 10.18
CA MET A 1 -4.40 25.67 10.58
C MET A 1 -3.84 24.25 10.49
N TYR A 2 -3.29 23.86 9.33
CA TYR A 2 -2.70 22.53 9.06
C TYR A 2 -1.67 22.60 7.90
N LYS A 3 -0.92 23.71 7.80
CA LYS A 3 0.07 23.97 6.74
C LYS A 3 1.50 24.02 7.27
N GLU A 4 1.74 23.37 8.40
CA GLU A 4 3.08 23.30 8.98
C GLU A 4 4.01 22.60 7.99
N GLU A 5 5.14 23.23 7.69
CA GLU A 5 6.09 22.77 6.68
C GLU A 5 6.57 21.34 6.94
N ASN A 6 6.87 21.01 8.20
CA ASN A 6 7.25 19.66 8.61
C ASN A 6 6.18 18.61 8.29
N LYS A 7 4.90 18.94 8.47
CA LYS A 7 3.79 18.03 8.14
C LYS A 7 3.67 17.80 6.64
N ASN A 8 3.91 18.84 5.84
CA ASN A 8 3.90 18.73 4.39
C ASN A 8 5.06 17.86 3.87
N ILE A 9 6.27 18.06 4.41
CA ILE A 9 7.44 17.24 4.08
C ILE A 9 7.18 15.77 4.44
N ALA A 10 6.71 15.52 5.66
CA ALA A 10 6.41 14.16 6.12
C ALA A 10 5.35 13.48 5.26
N ARG A 11 4.22 14.15 5.00
CA ARG A 11 3.13 13.66 4.16
C ARG A 11 3.63 13.26 2.77
N LYS A 12 4.32 14.19 2.09
CA LYS A 12 4.86 13.96 0.76
C LYS A 12 5.81 12.76 0.74
N SER A 13 6.70 12.67 1.73
CA SER A 13 7.67 11.58 1.83
C SER A 13 6.99 10.22 2.03
N VAL A 14 6.03 10.13 2.96
CA VAL A 14 5.34 8.88 3.29
C VAL A 14 4.44 8.41 2.15
N LEU A 15 3.64 9.31 1.57
CA LEU A 15 2.75 8.98 0.45
C LEU A 15 3.56 8.55 -0.78
N LYS A 16 4.66 9.26 -1.08
CA LYS A 16 5.53 8.89 -2.19
C LYS A 16 6.08 7.48 -2.00
N ALA A 17 6.69 7.21 -0.84
CA ALA A 17 7.27 5.89 -0.56
C ALA A 17 6.22 4.78 -0.64
N ALA A 18 5.01 5.01 -0.11
CA ALA A 18 3.92 4.04 -0.16
C ALA A 18 3.44 3.78 -1.59
N ILE A 19 3.25 4.82 -2.40
CA ILE A 19 2.78 4.67 -3.78
C ILE A 19 3.85 3.98 -4.63
N GLU A 20 5.12 4.35 -4.49
CA GLU A 20 6.25 3.69 -5.17
C GLU A 20 6.33 2.21 -4.79
N ALA A 21 6.24 1.88 -3.49
CA ALA A 21 6.23 0.50 -3.01
C ALA A 21 5.05 -0.32 -3.54
N LEU A 22 3.89 0.30 -3.76
CA LEU A 22 2.72 -0.39 -4.30
C LEU A 22 2.72 -0.50 -5.84
N THR A 23 3.63 0.20 -6.52
CA THR A 23 3.69 0.31 -8.00
C THR A 23 5.07 -0.05 -8.54
N LEU A 24 5.97 0.93 -8.68
CA LEU A 24 7.28 0.80 -9.31
C LEU A 24 8.16 -0.24 -8.61
N CYS A 25 8.14 -0.26 -7.28
CA CYS A 25 8.97 -1.13 -6.45
C CYS A 25 8.18 -2.32 -5.90
N ARG A 26 7.03 -2.67 -6.51
CA ARG A 26 6.09 -3.65 -5.94
C ARG A 26 6.70 -5.04 -5.77
N LYS A 27 7.50 -5.48 -6.74
CA LYS A 27 8.19 -6.79 -6.68
C LYS A 27 9.23 -6.84 -5.56
N ASP A 28 9.86 -5.70 -5.28
CA ASP A 28 10.89 -5.59 -4.23
C ASP A 28 10.30 -5.29 -2.84
N SER A 29 9.04 -4.84 -2.79
CA SER A 29 8.34 -4.50 -1.54
C SER A 29 7.62 -5.68 -0.89
N THR A 30 7.84 -6.90 -1.42
CA THR A 30 7.28 -8.14 -0.84
C THR A 30 8.10 -8.63 0.35
N LEU A 31 7.43 -9.23 1.35
CA LEU A 31 8.13 -9.81 2.51
C LEU A 31 9.10 -10.92 2.12
N ALA A 32 8.75 -11.72 1.11
CA ALA A 32 9.57 -12.80 0.58
C ALA A 32 9.71 -12.63 -0.93
N PRO A 33 10.94 -12.63 -1.49
CA PRO A 33 11.14 -12.54 -2.92
C PRO A 33 10.67 -13.82 -3.63
N LYS A 34 10.49 -13.75 -4.95
CA LYS A 34 10.05 -14.88 -5.77
C LYS A 34 10.95 -16.13 -5.63
N ASP A 35 12.23 -15.96 -5.41
CA ASP A 35 13.16 -17.09 -5.26
C ASP A 35 13.33 -17.55 -3.81
N TYR A 36 12.46 -17.11 -2.89
CA TYR A 36 12.58 -17.37 -1.45
C TYR A 36 12.68 -18.87 -1.14
N ILE A 37 11.81 -19.69 -1.71
CA ILE A 37 11.81 -21.14 -1.45
C ILE A 37 13.11 -21.79 -1.95
N ARG A 38 13.64 -21.32 -3.09
CA ARG A 38 14.95 -21.78 -3.61
C ARG A 38 16.08 -21.39 -2.67
N LYS A 39 16.06 -20.16 -2.14
CA LYS A 39 17.03 -19.68 -1.15
C LYS A 39 17.00 -20.50 0.15
N VAL A 40 15.81 -20.85 0.63
CA VAL A 40 15.63 -21.72 1.81
C VAL A 40 16.20 -23.12 1.56
N LYS A 41 15.86 -23.74 0.42
CA LYS A 41 16.40 -25.06 0.03
C LYS A 41 17.92 -25.03 -0.09
N ALA A 42 18.47 -24.01 -0.77
CA ALA A 42 19.91 -23.83 -0.90
C ALA A 42 20.60 -23.59 0.46
N PHE A 43 19.96 -22.86 1.38
CA PHE A 43 20.48 -22.61 2.72
C PHE A 43 20.66 -23.91 3.52
N TYR A 44 19.62 -24.76 3.58
CA TYR A 44 19.70 -26.02 4.32
C TYR A 44 20.65 -27.05 3.68
N ARG A 45 20.84 -27.00 2.36
CA ARG A 45 21.82 -27.84 1.68
C ARG A 45 23.29 -27.42 1.90
N LYS A 46 23.56 -26.24 2.47
CA LYS A 46 24.95 -25.82 2.75
C LYS A 46 25.62 -26.62 3.86
N ASP A 47 24.82 -27.20 4.76
CA ASP A 47 25.30 -27.99 5.87
C ASP A 47 24.63 -29.37 5.83
N GLU A 48 25.35 -30.36 5.32
CA GLU A 48 24.86 -31.75 5.23
C GLU A 48 24.60 -32.38 6.61
N SER A 49 25.11 -31.77 7.70
CA SER A 49 24.82 -32.21 9.07
C SER A 49 23.50 -31.66 9.62
N ASP A 50 22.87 -30.71 8.93
CA ASP A 50 21.55 -30.20 9.31
C ASP A 50 20.50 -31.31 9.06
N PRO A 51 19.75 -31.75 10.10
CA PRO A 51 18.75 -32.79 9.95
C PRO A 51 17.61 -32.40 8.97
N ARG A 52 17.47 -31.12 8.63
CA ARG A 52 16.49 -30.61 7.67
C ARG A 52 16.98 -30.68 6.22
N ALA A 53 18.26 -30.96 5.97
CA ALA A 53 18.79 -31.11 4.62
C ALA A 53 18.05 -32.20 3.83
N PHE A 54 17.73 -33.33 4.46
CA PHE A 54 16.92 -34.39 3.86
C PHE A 54 15.47 -33.94 3.59
N ILE A 55 14.88 -33.16 4.48
CA ILE A 55 13.48 -32.68 4.36
C ILE A 55 13.33 -31.76 3.14
N VAL A 56 14.31 -30.91 2.85
CA VAL A 56 14.24 -29.99 1.70
C VAL A 56 14.45 -30.68 0.35
N ASP A 57 14.96 -31.91 0.33
CA ASP A 57 15.10 -32.72 -0.88
C ASP A 57 13.78 -33.34 -1.32
N GLU A 58 12.87 -33.59 -0.38
CA GLU A 58 11.49 -34.02 -0.68
C GLU A 58 10.67 -32.92 -1.38
N LEU A 59 11.12 -31.66 -1.33
CA LEU A 59 10.49 -30.56 -2.05
C LEU A 59 10.83 -30.62 -3.54
N SER A 60 9.87 -31.10 -4.33
CA SER A 60 10.00 -31.22 -5.79
C SER A 60 10.16 -29.87 -6.49
N GLU A 61 10.90 -29.85 -7.61
CA GLU A 61 11.03 -28.64 -8.44
C GLU A 61 9.68 -28.17 -8.99
N GLU A 62 8.77 -29.09 -9.31
CA GLU A 62 7.41 -28.76 -9.74
C GLU A 62 6.66 -27.95 -8.67
N THR A 63 6.81 -28.31 -7.39
CA THR A 63 6.18 -27.58 -6.28
C THR A 63 6.76 -26.18 -6.15
N ILE A 64 8.07 -26.02 -6.34
CA ILE A 64 8.74 -24.71 -6.32
C ILE A 64 8.24 -23.84 -7.46
N ILE A 65 8.16 -24.39 -8.68
CA ILE A 65 7.64 -23.68 -9.86
C ILE A 65 6.19 -23.22 -9.62
N ARG A 66 5.34 -24.09 -9.07
CA ARG A 66 3.95 -23.73 -8.73
C ARG A 66 3.87 -22.58 -7.73
N TRP A 67 4.78 -22.53 -6.75
CA TRP A 67 4.87 -21.39 -5.82
C TRP A 67 5.29 -20.10 -6.54
N GLU A 68 6.25 -20.19 -7.47
CA GLU A 68 6.75 -19.06 -8.26
C GLU A 68 5.67 -18.51 -9.21
N GLU A 69 4.87 -19.38 -9.81
CA GLU A 69 3.69 -19.02 -10.62
C GLU A 69 2.61 -18.36 -9.77
N PHE A 70 2.33 -18.91 -8.58
CA PHE A 70 1.41 -18.28 -7.63
C PHE A 70 1.89 -16.88 -7.23
N TYR A 71 3.19 -16.73 -6.93
CA TYR A 71 3.79 -15.42 -6.65
C TYR A 71 3.52 -14.42 -7.78
N ASP A 72 3.78 -14.79 -9.04
CA ASP A 72 3.53 -13.91 -10.19
C ASP A 72 2.05 -13.55 -10.34
N SER A 73 1.14 -14.48 -10.03
CA SER A 73 -0.31 -14.24 -10.10
C SER A 73 -0.79 -13.21 -9.07
N VAL A 74 -0.12 -13.11 -7.91
CA VAL A 74 -0.45 -12.18 -6.83
C VAL A 74 0.29 -10.85 -7.00
N ILE A 75 1.57 -10.91 -7.38
CA ILE A 75 2.48 -9.76 -7.47
C ILE A 75 2.57 -9.30 -8.93
N GLN A 76 1.49 -8.66 -9.37
CA GLN A 76 1.39 -8.07 -10.70
C GLN A 76 1.76 -6.59 -10.70
N ASP A 77 2.27 -6.10 -11.83
CA ASP A 77 2.55 -4.68 -12.03
C ASP A 77 1.28 -3.85 -11.85
N ARG A 78 1.40 -2.73 -11.13
CA ARG A 78 0.30 -1.82 -10.83
C ARG A 78 0.71 -0.40 -11.16
N THR A 79 -0.24 0.38 -11.67
CA THR A 79 -0.07 1.82 -11.89
C THR A 79 -0.72 2.60 -10.76
N ALA A 80 -0.22 3.82 -10.50
CA ALA A 80 -0.79 4.77 -9.55
C ALA A 80 -2.31 4.93 -9.72
N ARG A 81 -2.78 5.00 -10.97
CA ARG A 81 -4.20 5.12 -11.34
C ARG A 81 -5.06 3.95 -10.87
N SER A 82 -4.48 2.76 -10.68
CA SER A 82 -5.18 1.54 -10.26
C SER A 82 -5.25 1.37 -8.74
N ILE A 83 -4.49 2.17 -7.97
CA ILE A 83 -4.48 2.09 -6.50
C ILE A 83 -5.80 2.64 -5.97
N LYS A 84 -6.39 1.91 -5.02
CA LYS A 84 -7.50 2.37 -4.19
C LYS A 84 -6.98 2.72 -2.80
N VAL A 85 -7.37 3.87 -2.27
CA VAL A 85 -6.90 4.38 -0.98
C VAL A 85 -8.08 4.68 -0.07
N ALA A 86 -8.00 4.18 1.15
CA ALA A 86 -8.80 4.62 2.29
C ALA A 86 -7.86 5.30 3.28
N TYR A 87 -8.17 6.51 3.73
CA TYR A 87 -7.35 7.24 4.70
C TYR A 87 -8.19 8.05 5.69
N LEU A 88 -7.59 8.37 6.83
CA LEU A 88 -8.16 9.24 7.85
C LEU A 88 -7.88 10.70 7.48
N SER A 89 -8.92 11.51 7.25
CA SER A 89 -8.72 12.81 6.62
C SER A 89 -8.46 13.98 7.57
N GLY A 90 -9.01 13.93 8.78
CA GLY A 90 -9.08 15.12 9.62
C GLY A 90 -9.83 16.28 8.93
N PRO A 91 -9.59 17.54 9.36
CA PRO A 91 -10.35 18.70 8.88
C PRO A 91 -9.92 19.22 7.51
N ASN A 92 -8.78 18.76 6.97
CA ASN A 92 -8.18 19.28 5.74
C ASN A 92 -7.82 18.14 4.75
N PRO A 93 -8.82 17.40 4.24
CA PRO A 93 -8.62 16.28 3.31
C PRO A 93 -7.86 16.66 2.03
N GLU A 94 -7.95 17.91 1.60
CA GLU A 94 -7.38 18.40 0.35
C GLU A 94 -5.85 18.33 0.30
N ASN A 95 -5.19 18.34 1.47
CA ASN A 95 -3.73 18.26 1.55
C ASN A 95 -3.23 16.90 1.06
N ASP A 96 -3.78 15.82 1.61
CA ASP A 96 -3.41 14.45 1.25
C ASP A 96 -3.89 14.10 -0.17
N LEU A 97 -5.08 14.56 -0.56
CA LEU A 97 -5.56 14.42 -1.92
C LEU A 97 -4.65 15.07 -2.96
N THR A 98 -4.13 16.27 -2.68
CA THR A 98 -3.22 16.96 -3.59
C THR A 98 -1.98 16.11 -3.84
N GLU A 99 -1.30 15.68 -2.78
CA GLU A 99 -0.10 14.84 -2.91
C GLU A 99 -0.38 13.52 -3.62
N MET A 100 -1.49 12.84 -3.30
CA MET A 100 -1.88 11.58 -3.95
C MET A 100 -2.15 11.75 -5.45
N THR A 101 -2.89 12.78 -5.83
CA THR A 101 -3.28 13.03 -7.22
C THR A 101 -2.11 13.53 -8.07
N ASP A 102 -1.21 14.32 -7.49
CA ASP A 102 0.04 14.74 -8.12
C ASP A 102 0.96 13.54 -8.41
N MET A 103 0.83 12.45 -7.64
CA MET A 103 1.51 11.17 -7.88
C MET A 103 0.74 10.22 -8.84
N GLY A 104 -0.38 10.68 -9.41
CA GLY A 104 -1.12 9.95 -10.44
C GLY A 104 -2.23 9.04 -9.93
N LEU A 105 -2.60 9.10 -8.65
CA LEU A 105 -3.83 8.47 -8.16
C LEU A 105 -5.05 9.18 -8.75
N LEU A 106 -6.08 8.40 -9.04
CA LEU A 106 -7.38 8.93 -9.44
C LEU A 106 -8.15 9.35 -8.19
N PRO A 107 -8.69 10.59 -8.12
CA PRO A 107 -9.56 10.99 -7.02
C PRO A 107 -10.74 10.03 -6.82
N GLU A 108 -11.24 9.43 -7.90
CA GLU A 108 -12.31 8.43 -7.89
C GLU A 108 -11.91 7.14 -7.18
N ASN A 109 -10.64 6.93 -6.88
CA ASN A 109 -10.13 5.79 -6.13
C ASN A 109 -9.71 6.16 -4.70
N ILE A 110 -10.10 7.34 -4.20
CA ILE A 110 -9.76 7.81 -2.87
C ILE A 110 -11.03 7.95 -2.01
N TRP A 111 -10.98 7.38 -0.82
CA TRP A 111 -12.00 7.47 0.22
C TRP A 111 -11.39 8.08 1.48
N ALA A 112 -11.96 9.20 1.91
CA ALA A 112 -11.60 9.91 3.12
C ALA A 112 -12.58 9.55 4.23
N PHE A 113 -12.06 9.26 5.43
CA PHE A 113 -12.86 8.90 6.60
C PHE A 113 -12.62 9.89 7.73
N GLU A 114 -13.71 10.35 8.35
CA GLU A 114 -13.69 11.14 9.57
C GLU A 114 -14.88 10.78 10.45
N SER A 115 -14.62 10.27 11.64
CA SER A 115 -15.65 9.82 12.57
C SER A 115 -16.21 10.95 13.44
N ASP A 116 -15.40 11.96 13.76
CA ASP A 116 -15.86 13.09 14.58
C ASP A 116 -16.79 13.99 13.77
N ALA A 117 -17.98 14.24 14.30
CA ALA A 117 -19.01 14.99 13.58
C ALA A 117 -18.63 16.44 13.29
N LYS A 118 -17.87 17.08 14.18
CA LYS A 118 -17.45 18.47 14.01
C LYS A 118 -16.34 18.54 12.96
N ILE A 119 -15.32 17.70 13.09
CA ILE A 119 -14.19 17.64 12.14
C ILE A 119 -14.70 17.23 10.75
N TYR A 120 -15.63 16.29 10.67
CA TYR A 120 -16.26 15.90 9.41
C TYR A 120 -16.89 17.10 8.70
N ASN A 121 -17.66 17.93 9.41
CA ASN A 121 -18.29 19.11 8.83
C ASN A 121 -17.24 20.13 8.35
N GLU A 122 -16.16 20.33 9.13
CA GLU A 122 -15.02 21.16 8.71
C GLU A 122 -14.36 20.62 7.43
N ALA A 123 -14.17 19.30 7.35
CA ALA A 123 -13.61 18.61 6.19
C ALA A 123 -14.51 18.73 4.94
N VAL A 124 -15.83 18.61 5.08
CA VAL A 124 -16.79 18.85 4.00
C VAL A 124 -16.65 20.27 3.45
N ILE A 125 -16.64 21.28 4.33
CA ILE A 125 -16.53 22.68 3.93
C ILE A 125 -15.17 22.94 3.24
N SER A 126 -14.09 22.38 3.79
CA SER A 126 -12.75 22.47 3.20
C SER A 126 -12.71 21.85 1.80
N ALA A 127 -13.27 20.64 1.64
CA ALA A 127 -13.31 19.95 0.36
C ALA A 127 -14.13 20.70 -0.70
N LEU A 128 -15.33 21.18 -0.35
CA LEU A 128 -16.21 21.92 -1.26
C LEU A 128 -15.59 23.23 -1.77
N SER A 129 -14.70 23.84 -0.98
CA SER A 129 -13.96 25.06 -1.36
C SER A 129 -12.62 24.78 -2.04
N SER A 130 -12.27 23.51 -2.25
CA SER A 130 -10.98 23.07 -2.83
C SER A 130 -11.09 22.68 -4.31
N LYS A 131 -9.98 22.19 -4.88
CA LYS A 131 -9.95 21.57 -6.22
C LYS A 131 -10.64 20.19 -6.28
N PHE A 132 -11.13 19.67 -5.14
CA PHE A 132 -11.72 18.35 -4.99
C PHE A 132 -13.14 18.36 -4.38
N PRO A 133 -14.10 19.09 -4.97
CA PRO A 133 -15.47 19.14 -4.42
C PRO A 133 -16.21 17.79 -4.51
N PHE A 134 -15.67 16.84 -5.26
CA PHE A 134 -16.22 15.49 -5.51
C PHE A 134 -15.54 14.39 -4.69
N ILE A 135 -14.74 14.74 -3.68
CA ILE A 135 -14.14 13.74 -2.78
C ILE A 135 -15.23 12.90 -2.12
N LYS A 136 -14.98 11.59 -2.00
CA LYS A 136 -15.78 10.69 -1.18
C LYS A 136 -15.35 10.82 0.27
N LEU A 137 -16.05 11.68 1.01
CA LEU A 137 -15.87 11.83 2.45
C LEU A 137 -16.95 11.03 3.18
N ILE A 138 -16.54 10.13 4.08
CA ILE A 138 -17.42 9.21 4.80
C ILE A 138 -17.35 9.53 6.29
N LYS A 139 -18.52 9.77 6.88
CA LYS A 139 -18.67 10.01 8.33
C LYS A 139 -18.71 8.69 9.11
N ALA A 140 -17.57 8.01 9.21
CA ALA A 140 -17.45 6.74 9.92
C ALA A 140 -15.99 6.48 10.34
N ASN A 141 -15.78 5.50 11.23
CA ASN A 141 -14.45 4.92 11.41
C ASN A 141 -14.10 4.09 10.16
N VAL A 142 -12.84 4.13 9.74
CA VAL A 142 -12.35 3.32 8.61
C VAL A 142 -12.50 1.81 8.87
N GLY A 143 -12.42 1.37 10.14
CA GLY A 143 -12.58 -0.02 10.52
C GLY A 143 -14.02 -0.56 10.40
N ASP A 144 -15.03 0.32 10.37
CA ASP A 144 -16.44 -0.09 10.24
C ASP A 144 -16.85 -0.29 8.77
N PHE A 145 -15.96 0.04 7.82
CA PHE A 145 -16.26 0.05 6.38
C PHE A 145 -15.87 -1.25 5.66
N PHE A 146 -15.00 -2.07 6.25
CA PHE A 146 -14.46 -3.31 5.66
C PHE A 146 -14.73 -4.51 6.56
#